data_AF-A0A6C0EVT1-F1
#
_entry.id   AF-A0A6C0EVT1-F1
#
_cell.length_a   1.000
_cell.length_b   1.000
_cell.length_c   1.000
_cell.angle_alpha   90.00
_cell.angle_beta   90.00
_cell.angle_gamma   90.00
#
_symmetry.space_group_name_H-M   'P 1'
#
loop_
_entity.id
_entity.type
_entity.pdbx_description
1 polymer ?
#
loop_
_entity_poly.entity_id
_entity_poly.type
_entity_poly.pdbx_seq_one_letter_code
_entity_poly.pdbx_strand_id
1 'polypeptide(L)'
;MTTELTKNDYIKILEYYKEPIPNKNSLIKNNAQKILSKKLCRCIKKVDKINEGRSIGICTKSVFTRKGYKRGTFNCNKKSVVHLKKYNLFKNTRKHKIK
;
A
#
# COMPACT_ATOMS: atom_id res chain seq x y z
N MET A 1 0.04 -13.58 10.69
CA MET A 1 1.13 -13.94 9.76
C MET A 1 1.06 -13.01 8.56
N THR A 2 2.20 -12.49 8.08
CA THR A 2 2.28 -11.68 6.85
C THR A 2 2.91 -12.54 5.77
N THR A 3 2.21 -12.77 4.66
CA THR A 3 2.75 -13.54 3.54
C THR A 3 3.32 -12.61 2.47
N GLU A 4 4.26 -13.12 1.68
CA GLU A 4 4.76 -12.41 0.51
C GLU A 4 3.67 -12.29 -0.57
N LEU A 5 3.72 -11.21 -1.35
CA LEU A 5 2.81 -11.03 -2.48
C LEU A 5 3.24 -11.91 -3.64
N THR A 6 2.26 -12.58 -4.24
CA THR A 6 2.44 -13.31 -5.50
C THR A 6 2.45 -12.37 -6.70
N LYS A 7 2.90 -12.85 -7.87
CA LYS A 7 2.80 -12.11 -9.13
C LYS A 7 1.36 -11.64 -9.41
N ASN A 8 0.37 -12.51 -9.18
CA ASN A 8 -1.04 -12.17 -9.39
C ASN A 8 -1.51 -11.05 -8.45
N ASP A 9 -1.01 -10.98 -7.22
CA ASP A 9 -1.36 -9.86 -6.33
C ASP A 9 -0.84 -8.52 -6.89
N TYR A 10 0.35 -8.49 -7.51
CA TYR A 10 0.87 -7.29 -8.17
C TYR A 10 0.12 -6.95 -9.47
N ILE A 11 -0.28 -7.95 -10.26
CA ILE A 11 -1.11 -7.74 -11.45
C ILE A 11 -2.44 -7.10 -11.07
N LYS A 12 -3.14 -7.62 -10.06
CA LYS A 12 -4.39 -7.04 -9.54
C LYS A 12 -4.25 -5.58 -9.13
N ILE A 13 -3.09 -5.20 -8.58
CA ILE A 13 -2.79 -3.80 -8.25
C ILE A 13 -2.70 -2.95 -9.52
N LEU A 14 -1.97 -3.42 -10.55
CA LEU A 14 -1.85 -2.70 -11.83
C LEU A 14 -3.21 -2.56 -12.51
N GLU A 15 -4.00 -3.64 -12.56
CA GLU A 15 -5.36 -3.66 -13.11
C GLU A 15 -6.28 -2.66 -12.40
N TYR A 16 -6.28 -2.65 -11.05
CA TYR A 16 -7.07 -1.72 -10.26
C TYR A 16 -6.77 -0.24 -10.60
N TYR A 17 -5.50 0.06 -10.92
CA TYR A 17 -5.08 1.40 -11.32
C TYR A 17 -5.07 1.62 -12.84
N LYS A 18 -5.52 0.65 -13.64
CA LYS A 18 -5.56 0.68 -15.11
C LYS A 18 -4.18 0.94 -15.75
N GLU A 19 -3.15 0.33 -15.19
CA GLU A 19 -1.77 0.47 -15.66
C GLU A 19 -1.36 -0.74 -16.51
N PRO A 20 -0.51 -0.57 -17.54
CA PRO A 20 -0.11 -1.66 -18.42
C PRO A 20 0.65 -2.74 -17.65
N ILE A 21 0.36 -4.00 -17.98
CA ILE A 21 1.00 -5.17 -17.35
C ILE A 21 2.22 -5.55 -18.19
N PRO A 22 3.46 -5.32 -17.72
CA PRO A 22 4.65 -5.70 -18.45
C PRO A 22 4.88 -7.22 -18.39
N ASN A 23 5.62 -7.76 -19.36
CA ASN A 23 5.87 -9.20 -19.44
C ASN A 23 6.84 -9.72 -18.35
N LYS A 24 7.79 -8.88 -17.90
CA LYS A 24 8.80 -9.27 -16.91
C LYS A 24 8.26 -9.15 -15.48
N ASN A 25 8.40 -10.22 -14.70
CA ASN A 25 7.95 -10.27 -13.30
C ASN A 25 8.54 -9.15 -12.42
N SER A 26 9.82 -8.80 -12.63
CA SER A 26 10.49 -7.71 -11.92
C SER A 26 9.84 -6.36 -12.22
N LEU A 27 9.46 -6.11 -13.48
CA LEU A 27 8.78 -4.88 -13.88
C LEU A 27 7.36 -4.80 -13.32
N ILE A 28 6.61 -5.92 -13.30
CA ILE A 28 5.27 -5.97 -12.69
C ILE A 28 5.36 -5.51 -11.22
N LYS A 29 6.28 -6.10 -10.46
CA LYS A 29 6.51 -5.77 -9.05
C LYS A 29 6.91 -4.30 -8.88
N ASN A 30 7.91 -3.84 -9.63
CA ASN A 30 8.44 -2.48 -9.52
C ASN A 30 7.39 -1.44 -9.88
N ASN A 31 6.60 -1.67 -10.93
CA ASN A 31 5.53 -0.76 -11.35
C ASN A 31 4.44 -0.67 -10.28
N ALA A 32 3.97 -1.81 -9.78
CA ALA A 32 2.95 -1.85 -8.74
C ALA A 32 3.41 -1.12 -7.46
N GLN A 33 4.65 -1.38 -7.02
CA GLN A 33 5.22 -0.71 -5.86
C GLN A 33 5.36 0.81 -6.10
N LYS A 34 5.83 1.22 -7.28
CA LYS A 34 6.00 2.63 -7.65
C LYS A 34 4.66 3.39 -7.71
N ILE A 35 3.61 2.78 -8.22
CA ILE A 35 2.26 3.38 -8.28
C ILE A 35 1.74 3.60 -6.86
N LEU A 36 1.84 2.58 -6.00
CA LEU A 36 1.38 2.67 -4.62
C LEU A 36 2.17 3.70 -3.82
N SER A 37 3.48 3.77 -4.00
CA SER A 37 4.33 4.84 -3.48
C SER A 37 3.86 6.22 -3.89
N LYS A 38 3.61 6.42 -5.19
CA LYS A 38 3.17 7.71 -5.75
C LYS A 38 1.81 8.12 -5.17
N LYS A 39 0.88 7.17 -5.04
CA LYS A 39 -0.44 7.42 -4.44
C LYS A 39 -0.32 7.76 -2.95
N LEU A 40 0.51 7.03 -2.21
CA LEU A 40 0.78 7.31 -0.80
C LEU A 40 1.33 8.74 -0.63
N CYS A 41 2.34 9.14 -1.40
CA CYS A 41 2.89 10.49 -1.32
C CYS A 41 1.91 11.57 -1.71
N ARG A 42 1.15 11.37 -2.79
CA ARG A 42 0.12 12.32 -3.19
C ARG A 42 -0.92 12.51 -2.10
N CYS A 43 -1.29 11.42 -1.42
CA CYS A 43 -2.20 11.50 -0.29
C CYS A 43 -1.56 12.25 0.88
N ILE A 44 -0.34 11.91 1.30
CA ILE A 44 0.34 12.56 2.43
C ILE A 44 0.46 14.07 2.19
N LYS A 45 0.95 14.46 1.00
CA LYS A 45 1.10 15.87 0.62
C LYS A 45 -0.22 16.63 0.48
N LYS A 46 -1.34 15.92 0.26
CA LYS A 46 -2.68 16.51 0.11
C LYS A 46 -3.41 16.65 1.44
N VAL A 47 -3.23 15.71 2.37
CA VAL A 47 -3.98 15.67 3.63
C VAL A 47 -3.50 16.76 4.57
N ASP A 48 -2.21 16.78 4.90
CA ASP A 48 -1.65 17.73 5.85
C ASP A 48 -0.14 17.88 5.57
N LYS A 49 0.29 19.12 5.33
CA LYS A 49 1.69 19.47 5.05
C LYS A 49 2.52 19.65 6.33
N ILE A 50 1.85 19.91 7.46
CA ILE A 50 2.46 20.23 8.75
C ILE A 50 2.64 18.93 9.55
N ASN A 51 1.59 18.10 9.63
CA ASN A 51 1.64 16.86 10.40
C ASN A 51 1.76 15.61 9.51
N GLU A 52 3.00 15.29 9.15
CA GLU A 52 3.31 14.15 8.28
C GLU A 52 2.87 12.80 8.91
N GLY A 53 3.04 12.64 10.23
CA GLY A 53 2.66 11.42 10.94
C GLY A 53 1.16 11.10 10.84
N ARG A 54 0.32 12.12 11.06
CA ARG A 54 -1.14 12.01 10.90
C ARG A 54 -1.52 11.65 9.47
N SER A 55 -0.96 12.37 8.50
CA SER A 55 -1.15 12.11 7.06
C SER A 55 -0.78 10.69 6.68
N ILE A 56 0.37 10.19 7.15
CA ILE A 56 0.83 8.83 6.91
C ILE A 56 -0.19 7.82 7.42
N GLY A 57 -0.73 7.97 8.63
CA GLY A 57 -1.72 7.05 9.20
C GLY A 57 -2.99 6.95 8.35
N ILE A 58 -3.55 8.11 7.99
CA ILE A 58 -4.78 8.22 7.17
C ILE A 58 -4.54 7.60 5.78
N CYS A 59 -3.45 8.00 5.12
CA CYS A 59 -3.14 7.54 3.78
C CYS A 59 -2.76 6.06 3.74
N THR A 60 -2.10 5.54 4.78
CA THR A 60 -1.79 4.12 4.90
C THR A 60 -3.07 3.28 4.97
N LYS A 61 -4.05 3.74 5.75
CA LYS A 61 -5.35 3.06 5.87
C LYS A 61 -6.07 2.97 4.54
N SER A 62 -6.08 4.06 3.77
CA SER A 62 -6.76 4.15 2.47
C SER A 62 -6.05 3.36 1.37
N VAL A 63 -4.72 3.53 1.24
CA VAL A 63 -3.94 2.97 0.12
C VAL A 63 -3.60 1.49 0.33
N PHE A 64 -3.42 1.04 1.58
CA PHE A 64 -2.95 -0.32 1.86
C PHE A 64 -3.91 -1.13 2.72
N THR A 65 -4.24 -0.66 3.93
CA THR A 65 -4.95 -1.51 4.92
C THR A 65 -6.32 -1.94 4.45
N ARG A 66 -7.13 -1.01 3.89
CA ARG A 66 -8.45 -1.32 3.33
C ARG A 66 -8.39 -2.24 2.11
N LYS A 67 -7.23 -2.36 1.48
CA LYS A 67 -6.97 -3.24 0.33
C LYS A 67 -6.31 -4.57 0.72
N GLY A 68 -6.13 -4.83 2.02
CA GLY A 68 -5.54 -6.08 2.49
C GLY A 68 -4.01 -6.14 2.39
N TYR A 69 -3.34 -4.99 2.36
CA TYR A 69 -1.88 -4.91 2.31
C TYR A 69 -1.30 -4.20 3.54
N LYS A 70 -0.10 -4.62 3.93
CA LYS A 70 0.77 -3.90 4.86
C LYS A 70 1.94 -3.32 4.09
N ARG A 71 2.23 -2.04 4.34
CA ARG A 71 3.41 -1.37 3.80
C ARG A 71 4.64 -1.55 4.69
N GLY A 72 5.80 -1.58 4.07
CA GLY A 72 7.10 -1.41 4.73
C GLY A 72 7.44 0.06 4.99
N THR A 73 8.73 0.28 5.25
CA THR A 73 9.31 1.62 5.35
C THR A 73 9.31 2.32 4.00
N PHE A 74 9.12 3.64 4.03
CA PHE A 74 8.92 4.44 2.83
C PHE A 74 9.22 5.91 3.12
N ASN A 75 9.74 6.63 2.12
CA ASN A 75 9.95 8.07 2.17
C ASN A 75 9.59 8.69 0.81
N CYS A 76 8.88 9.82 0.81
CA CYS A 76 8.44 10.51 -0.41
C CYS A 76 9.54 11.21 -1.22
N ASN A 77 10.72 11.42 -0.65
CA ASN A 77 11.74 12.29 -1.24
C ASN A 77 12.72 11.57 -2.19
N LYS A 78 12.80 10.23 -2.15
CA LYS A 78 13.71 9.43 -3.00
C LYS A 78 12.91 8.58 -4.00
N LYS A 79 13.57 7.84 -4.90
CA LYS A 79 12.94 6.84 -5.80
C LYS A 79 12.21 5.80 -4.95
N SER A 80 10.98 6.11 -4.61
CA SER A 80 10.36 5.55 -3.44
C SER A 80 9.59 4.30 -3.85
N VAL A 81 10.09 3.15 -3.41
CA VAL A 81 9.51 1.84 -3.67
C VAL A 81 8.98 1.33 -2.34
N VAL A 82 7.67 1.17 -2.20
CA VAL A 82 7.07 0.56 -1.02
C VAL A 82 7.14 -0.95 -1.16
N HIS A 83 7.82 -1.61 -0.24
CA HIS A 83 7.71 -3.07 -0.09
C HIS A 83 6.37 -3.42 0.57
N LEU A 84 5.69 -4.42 0.01
CA LEU A 84 4.34 -4.82 0.42
C LEU A 84 4.39 -6.22 1.01
N LYS A 85 3.57 -6.44 2.02
CA LYS A 85 3.25 -7.77 2.54
C LYS A 85 1.74 -7.93 2.55
N LYS A 86 1.28 -9.14 2.27
CA LYS A 86 -0.14 -9.46 2.33
C LYS A 86 -0.56 -9.46 3.79
N TYR A 87 -1.68 -8.81 4.05
CA TYR A 87 -2.28 -8.76 5.37
C TYR A 87 -3.51 -9.64 5.37
N ASN A 88 -3.47 -10.73 6.15
CA ASN A 88 -4.66 -11.53 6.39
C ASN A 88 -5.64 -10.68 7.19
N LEU A 89 -6.72 -10.26 6.52
CA LEU A 89 -7.80 -9.46 7.11
C LEU A 89 -8.58 -10.23 8.20
N PHE A 90 -8.39 -11.56 8.28
CA PHE A 90 -8.91 -12.42 9.33
C PHE A 90 -8.13 -12.25 10.65
N LYS A 91 -8.34 -11.11 11.31
CA LYS A 91 -8.37 -11.09 12.76
C LYS A 91 -9.78 -10.66 13.13
N ASN A 92 -10.56 -11.60 13.67
CA ASN A 92 -11.75 -11.30 14.45
C ASN A 92 -11.34 -10.25 15.49
N THR A 93 -11.61 -8.98 15.24
CA THR A 93 -11.59 -8.00 16.30
C THR A 93 -12.76 -8.38 17.19
N ARG A 94 -12.48 -9.04 18.33
CA ARG A 94 -13.44 -9.08 19.42
C ARG A 94 -13.82 -7.62 19.67
N LYS A 95 -15.02 -7.22 19.26
CA LYS A 95 -15.58 -5.92 19.66
C LYS A 95 -15.49 -5.92 21.18
N HIS A 96 -14.60 -5.11 21.75
CA HIS A 96 -14.71 -4.79 23.17
C HIS A 96 -16.03 -4.03 23.29
N LYS A 97 -17.07 -4.75 23.69
CA LYS A 97 -18.36 -4.19 24.06
C LYS A 97 -18.06 -3.42 25.34
N ILE A 98 -17.89 -2.11 25.23
CA ILE A 98 -17.85 -1.24 26.41
C ILE A 98 -19.23 -1.41 27.05
N LYS A 99 -19.23 -1.90 28.29
CA LYS A 99 -20.42 -2.15 29.09
C LYS A 99 -20.82 -0.86 29.79
#